data_AF-A0A957IKI6-F1
#
_entry.id   AF-A0A957IKI6-F1
#
_cell.length_a   1.000
_cell.length_b   1.000
_cell.length_c   1.000
_cell.angle_alpha   90.00
_cell.angle_beta   90.00
_cell.angle_gamma   90.00
#
_symmetry.space_group_name_H-M   'P 1'
#
loop_
_entity.id
_entity.type
_entity.pdbx_description
1 polymer ?
#
loop_
_entity_poly.entity_id
_entity_poly.type
_entity_poly.pdbx_seq_one_letter_code
_entity_poly.pdbx_strand_id
1 'polypeptide(L)' 'MTTYKHPHGHVFYRKMNHARPKIDYGEGIYLFDESGKQYMDGSGGPLVVNVGHGRSEIVAAMAEQAQKAAYV' A
#
# COMPACT_ATOMS: atom_id res chain seq x y z
N MET A 1 -15.58 9.93 3.22
CA MET A 1 -14.56 8.85 3.28
C MET A 1 -15.22 7.55 2.85
N THR A 2 -14.87 7.05 1.67
CA THR A 2 -15.31 5.73 1.22
C THR A 2 -14.55 4.69 2.03
N THR A 3 -15.28 3.86 2.78
CA THR A 3 -14.67 2.77 3.57
C THR A 3 -15.11 1.42 3.01
N TYR A 4 -14.19 0.46 3.06
CA TYR A 4 -14.35 -0.86 2.48
C TYR A 4 -14.45 -1.93 3.59
N LYS A 5 -15.44 -2.80 3.46
CA LYS A 5 -15.72 -3.95 4.34
C LYS A 5 -16.43 -5.03 3.54
N HIS A 6 -16.47 -6.26 4.04
CA HIS A 6 -17.33 -7.29 3.45
C HIS A 6 -18.81 -6.84 3.53
N PRO A 7 -19.65 -7.06 2.49
CA PRO A 7 -19.38 -7.78 1.24
C PRO A 7 -18.93 -6.90 0.06
N HIS A 8 -18.38 -5.71 0.30
CA HIS A 8 -17.93 -4.82 -0.78
C HIS A 8 -16.69 -5.39 -1.49
N GLY A 9 -16.88 -5.87 -2.72
CA GLY A 9 -15.82 -6.41 -3.57
C GLY A 9 -15.47 -7.88 -3.30
N HIS A 10 -14.29 -8.29 -3.77
CA HIS A 10 -13.85 -9.69 -3.77
C HIS A 10 -12.76 -10.01 -2.73
N VAL A 11 -12.59 -9.17 -1.70
CA VAL A 11 -11.53 -9.31 -0.69
C VAL A 11 -12.06 -10.06 0.54
N PHE A 12 -11.37 -11.14 0.93
CA PHE A 12 -11.59 -11.84 2.19
C PHE A 12 -10.75 -11.18 3.32
N TYR A 13 -11.40 -10.33 4.11
CA TYR A 13 -10.71 -9.51 5.12
C TYR A 13 -10.40 -10.28 6.42
N ARG A 14 -9.26 -9.97 7.05
CA ARG A 14 -8.87 -10.47 8.38
C ARG A 14 -9.96 -10.31 9.46
N LYS A 15 -10.69 -9.20 9.42
CA LYS A 15 -11.93 -8.98 10.20
C LYS A 15 -13.02 -8.56 9.23
N MET A 16 -14.00 -9.41 9.00
CA MET A 16 -15.00 -9.24 7.92
C MET A 16 -15.85 -7.97 8.07
N ASN A 17 -16.31 -7.66 9.29
CA ASN A 17 -17.19 -6.51 9.55
C ASN A 17 -16.46 -5.22 10.00
N HIS A 18 -15.16 -5.11 9.71
CA HIS A 18 -14.39 -3.92 10.06
C HIS A 18 -14.15 -3.07 8.82
N ALA A 19 -14.67 -1.84 8.81
CA ALA A 19 -14.50 -0.90 7.70
C ALA A 19 -13.10 -0.28 7.73
N ARG A 20 -12.47 -0.17 6.55
CA ARG A 20 -11.11 0.37 6.39
C ARG A 20 -11.07 1.38 5.25
N PRO A 21 -10.22 2.42 5.31
CA PRO A 21 -9.90 3.21 4.13
C PRO A 21 -9.18 2.32 3.10
N LYS A 22 -9.32 2.65 1.82
CA LYS A 22 -8.51 2.08 0.75
C LYS A 22 -7.42 3.08 0.39
N ILE A 23 -6.18 2.68 0.59
CA ILE A 23 -4.99 3.47 0.23
C ILE A 23 -4.84 3.44 -1.29
N ASP A 24 -4.55 4.62 -1.86
CA ASP A 24 -4.31 4.83 -3.29
C ASP A 24 -2.80 4.89 -3.58
N TYR A 25 -2.07 5.76 -2.87
CA TYR A 25 -0.62 5.89 -3.02
C TYR A 25 0.06 6.27 -1.70
N GLY A 26 1.40 6.28 -1.69
CA GLY A 26 2.22 6.69 -0.56
C GLY A 26 3.49 7.41 -1.00
N GLU A 27 3.96 8.34 -0.17
CA GLU A 27 5.14 9.17 -0.42
C GLU A 27 5.84 9.49 0.91
N GLY A 28 7.12 9.13 1.02
CA GLY A 28 7.90 9.37 2.24
C GLY A 28 7.26 8.66 3.45
N ILE A 29 6.90 9.42 4.48
CA ILE A 29 6.24 8.89 5.69
C ILE A 29 4.70 8.91 5.61
N TYR A 30 4.13 9.16 4.43
CA TYR A 30 2.69 9.35 4.27
C TYR A 30 2.04 8.32 3.35
N LEU A 31 0.79 8.00 3.68
CA LEU A 31 -0.15 7.26 2.84
C LEU A 31 -1.35 8.15 2.52
N PHE A 32 -1.94 7.98 1.35
CA PHE A 32 -3.09 8.74 0.88
C PHE A 32 -4.21 7.77 0.51
N ASP A 33 -5.42 7.99 1.01
CA ASP A 33 -6.59 7.21 0.55
C ASP A 33 -7.20 7.77 -0.74
N GLU A 34 -8.13 7.03 -1.33
CA GLU A 34 -8.83 7.43 -2.57
C GLU A 34 -9.63 8.75 -2.44
N SER A 35 -9.83 9.28 -1.22
CA SER A 35 -10.42 10.61 -1.01
C SER A 35 -9.39 11.73 -0.84
N GLY A 36 -8.10 11.42 -0.99
CA GLY A 36 -6.98 12.33 -0.79
C GLY A 36 -6.62 12.58 0.68
N LYS A 37 -7.21 11.84 1.63
CA LYS A 37 -6.86 12.01 3.04
C LYS A 37 -5.47 11.46 3.29
N GLN A 38 -4.63 12.29 3.89
CA GLN A 38 -3.26 11.94 4.28
C GLN A 38 -3.20 11.26 5.65
N TYR A 39 -2.39 10.23 5.76
CA TYR A 39 -2.10 9.49 6.98
C TYR A 39 -0.59 9.45 7.20
N MET A 40 -0.11 9.86 8.36
CA MET A 40 1.29 9.66 8.75
C MET A 40 1.50 8.21 9.18
N ASP A 41 2.40 7.52 8.50
CA ASP A 41 2.82 6.17 8.86
C ASP A 41 3.89 6.23 9.96
N GLY A 42 3.43 6.41 11.20
CA GLY A 42 4.32 6.44 12.37
C GLY A 42 4.90 5.08 12.77
N SER A 43 4.40 3.97 12.20
CA SER A 43 4.88 2.62 12.52
C SER A 43 5.71 1.98 11.42
N GLY A 44 5.73 2.56 10.21
CA GLY A 44 6.33 1.95 9.03
C GLY A 44 5.58 0.67 8.62
N GLY A 45 4.24 0.69 8.69
CA GLY A 45 3.42 -0.51 8.59
C GLY A 45 3.67 -1.45 9.79
N PRO A 46 3.90 -2.75 9.59
CA PRO A 46 4.43 -3.65 10.62
C PRO A 46 5.96 -3.55 10.74
N LEU A 47 6.52 -2.34 10.88
CA LEU A 47 7.96 -2.06 10.99
C LEU A 47 8.79 -2.54 9.76
N VAL A 48 8.22 -2.43 8.55
CA VAL A 48 8.88 -2.87 7.30
C VAL A 48 9.27 -1.71 6.37
N VAL A 49 8.67 -0.53 6.54
CA VAL A 49 8.85 0.61 5.62
C VAL A 49 9.91 1.58 6.15
N ASN A 50 11.16 1.10 6.25
CA ASN A 50 12.25 1.87 6.88
C ASN A 50 12.75 3.06 6.05
N VAL A 51 12.58 3.01 4.73
CA VAL A 51 13.05 4.05 3.78
C VAL A 51 11.90 4.86 3.18
N GLY A 52 10.70 4.73 3.73
CA GLY A 52 9.49 5.41 3.27
C GLY A 52 8.82 4.76 2.06
N HIS A 53 7.62 5.25 1.76
CA HIS A 53 6.79 4.84 0.62
C HIS A 53 7.21 5.57 -0.67
N GLY A 54 6.95 4.97 -1.83
CA GLY A 54 7.12 5.64 -3.13
C GLY A 54 8.56 5.77 -3.64
N ARG A 55 9.49 4.90 -3.21
CA ARG A 55 10.90 4.97 -3.61
C ARG A 55 11.11 4.46 -5.04
N SER A 56 11.23 5.40 -5.99
CA SER A 56 11.48 5.10 -7.42
C SER A 56 12.72 4.26 -7.65
N GLU A 57 13.77 4.47 -6.86
CA GLU A 57 15.03 3.70 -6.89
C GLU A 57 14.79 2.20 -6.65
N ILE A 58 13.90 1.84 -5.71
CA ILE A 58 13.56 0.43 -5.41
C ILE A 58 12.77 -0.17 -6.58
N VAL A 59 11.80 0.57 -7.11
CA VAL A 59 11.00 0.13 -8.26
C VAL A 59 11.88 -0.12 -9.48
N ALA A 60 12.84 0.76 -9.75
CA ALA A 60 13.79 0.61 -10.85
C ALA A 60 14.65 -0.65 -10.68
N ALA A 61 15.21 -0.88 -9.49
CA ALA A 61 16.01 -2.08 -9.21
C ALA A 61 15.19 -3.38 -9.35
N MET A 62 13.94 -3.38 -8.88
CA MET A 62 13.03 -4.53 -9.04
C MET A 62 12.73 -4.80 -10.52
N ALA A 63 12.42 -3.75 -11.29
CA ALA A 63 12.11 -3.86 -12.71
C ALA A 63 13.31 -4.38 -13.53
N GLU A 64 14.50 -3.84 -13.28
CA GLU A 64 15.73 -4.29 -13.94
C GLU A 64 16.00 -5.78 -13.67
N GLN A 65 15.85 -6.23 -12.41
CA GLN A 65 16.09 -7.62 -12.07
C GLN A 65 15.04 -8.57 -12.65
N ALA A 66 13.77 -8.15 -12.69
CA ALA A 66 12.70 -8.92 -13.32
C ALA A 66 12.98 -9.16 -14.81
N GLN A 67 13.49 -8.15 -15.53
CA GLN A 67 13.86 -8.29 -16.95
C GLN A 67 14.98 -9.32 -17.19
N LYS A 68 15.85 -9.57 -16.20
CA LYS A 68 16.98 -10.50 -16.34
C LYS A 68 16.61 -11.96 -16.11
N ALA A 69 15.65 -12.22 -15.21
CA ALA A 69 15.49 -13.56 -14.63
C ALA A 69 14.04 -14.00 -14.34
N ALA A 70 13.03 -13.18 -14.63
CA ALA A 70 11.65 -13.63 -14.47
C ALA A 70 11.32 -14.74 -15.48
N TYR A 71 10.70 -15.81 -15.01
CA TYR A 71 10.15 -16.87 -15.86
C TYR A 71 8.68 -16.57 -16.20
N VAL A 72 8.18 -17.23 -17.24
CA VAL A 72 6.76 -17.17 -17.64
C VAL A 72 5.93 -18.13 -16.80
#